data_AF-A0A378WQF3-F1
#
_entry.id   AF-A0A378WQF3-F1
#
_cell.length_a   1.000
_cell.length_b   1.000
_cell.length_c   1.000
_cell.angle_alpha   90.00
_cell.angle_beta   90.00
_cell.angle_gamma   90.00
#
_symmetry.space_group_name_H-M   'P 1'
#
loop_
_entity.id
_entity.type
_entity.pdbx_description
1 polymer ?
#
loop_
_entity_poly.entity_id
_entity_poly.type
_entity_poly.pdbx_seq_one_letter_code
_entity_poly.pdbx_strand_id
1 'polypeptide(L)'
;MDSHQLLAVETEIRSVISDSSLAWLLDDVDDAIAAGIPQEKVLRRRRGAVQQSEDADVALYQVFDPEAISSKEYETSRKQGTLVITTRPMTDAERVEVLLEALRRVLVELPDIELETLRILQEVPRNEEGARRVAETVTFRPEDEVRPRNRTAIALRRDHAAQRHQLSELFAQAAQEVAE
;
A
#
# COMPACT_ATOMS: atom_id res chain seq x y z
N MET A 1 -10.66 -2.59 -18.72
CA MET A 1 -10.65 -1.18 -19.15
C MET A 1 -9.47 -0.92 -20.09
N ASP A 2 -9.59 0.05 -21.00
CA ASP A 2 -8.47 0.43 -21.88
C ASP A 2 -7.47 1.35 -21.16
N SER A 3 -6.19 1.36 -21.55
CA SER A 3 -5.13 2.17 -20.92
C SER A 3 -5.46 3.67 -20.81
N HIS A 4 -6.13 4.24 -21.82
CA HIS A 4 -6.56 5.64 -21.77
C HIS A 4 -7.63 5.90 -20.69
N GLN A 5 -8.53 4.95 -20.47
CA GLN A 5 -9.56 5.05 -19.44
C GLN A 5 -8.93 4.91 -18.06
N LEU A 6 -7.98 3.98 -17.90
CA LEU A 6 -7.24 3.80 -16.65
C LEU A 6 -6.45 5.05 -16.26
N LEU A 7 -5.78 5.70 -17.21
CA LEU A 7 -5.04 6.94 -16.95
C LEU A 7 -5.97 8.11 -16.59
N ALA A 8 -7.16 8.18 -17.21
CA ALA A 8 -8.17 9.18 -16.86
C ALA A 8 -8.69 8.97 -15.43
N VAL A 9 -9.01 7.73 -15.06
CA VAL A 9 -9.44 7.36 -13.71
C VAL A 9 -8.34 7.64 -12.69
N GLU A 10 -7.09 7.29 -12.99
CA GLU A 10 -5.93 7.60 -12.15
C GLU A 10 -5.86 9.11 -11.87
N THR A 11 -5.99 9.92 -12.92
CA THR A 11 -5.92 11.38 -12.83
C THR A 11 -7.06 11.95 -11.99
N GLU A 12 -8.27 11.43 -12.17
CA GLU A 12 -9.45 11.85 -11.43
C GLU A 12 -9.34 11.50 -9.94
N ILE A 13 -8.93 10.26 -9.62
CA ILE A 13 -8.68 9.84 -8.24
C ILE A 13 -7.60 10.72 -7.58
N ARG A 14 -6.48 10.94 -8.27
CA ARG A 14 -5.41 11.81 -7.76
C ARG A 14 -5.90 13.24 -7.52
N SER A 15 -6.71 13.80 -8.43
CA SER A 15 -7.30 15.14 -8.26
C SER A 15 -8.15 15.21 -6.99
N VAL A 16 -9.05 14.25 -6.79
CA VAL A 16 -9.93 14.21 -5.62
C VAL A 16 -9.13 14.07 -4.32
N ILE A 17 -8.08 13.24 -4.31
CA ILE A 17 -7.21 13.08 -3.14
C ILE A 17 -6.48 14.40 -2.85
N SER A 18 -5.95 15.07 -3.88
CA SER A 18 -5.20 16.32 -3.73
C SER A 18 -6.06 17.48 -3.21
N ASP A 19 -7.34 17.51 -3.58
CA ASP A 19 -8.30 18.52 -3.12
C ASP A 19 -8.86 18.22 -1.71
N SER A 20 -8.46 17.09 -1.12
CA SER A 20 -8.93 16.61 0.19
C SER A 20 -7.85 16.70 1.27
N SER A 21 -8.20 16.34 2.51
CA SER A 21 -7.24 16.20 3.60
C SER A 21 -6.33 14.96 3.48
N LEU A 22 -6.43 14.20 2.38
CA LEU A 22 -5.68 12.98 2.13
C LEU A 22 -4.50 13.18 1.18
N ALA A 23 -4.09 14.42 0.89
CA ALA A 23 -2.97 14.70 0.00
C ALA A 23 -1.67 13.95 0.37
N TRP A 24 -1.43 13.71 1.67
CA TRP A 24 -0.29 12.92 2.17
C TRP A 24 -0.28 11.47 1.65
N LEU A 25 -1.43 10.91 1.30
CA LEU A 25 -1.55 9.56 0.76
C LEU A 25 -0.91 9.44 -0.62
N LEU A 26 -0.85 10.53 -1.39
CA LEU A 26 -0.25 10.52 -2.72
C LEU A 26 1.25 10.30 -2.64
N ASP A 27 1.93 10.85 -1.62
CA ASP A 27 3.36 10.64 -1.42
C ASP A 27 3.66 9.15 -1.16
N ASP A 28 2.90 8.51 -0.27
CA ASP A 28 3.04 7.08 0.03
C ASP A 28 2.72 6.19 -1.18
N VAL A 29 1.72 6.57 -1.98
CA VAL A 29 1.36 5.84 -3.21
C VAL A 29 2.41 6.03 -4.29
N ASP A 30 2.94 7.23 -4.48
CA ASP A 30 3.98 7.49 -5.46
C ASP A 30 5.29 6.77 -5.10
N ASP A 31 5.62 6.68 -3.82
CA ASP A 31 6.72 5.84 -3.33
C ASP A 31 6.49 4.36 -3.63
N ALA A 32 5.27 3.85 -3.43
CA ALA A 32 4.92 2.47 -3.77
C ALA A 32 4.99 2.19 -5.29
N ILE A 33 4.51 3.13 -6.11
CA ILE A 33 4.58 3.02 -7.57
C ILE A 33 6.04 3.07 -8.04
N ALA A 34 6.86 3.94 -7.44
CA ALA A 34 8.28 4.07 -7.75
C ALA A 34 9.08 2.81 -7.35
N ALA A 35 8.70 2.15 -6.25
CA ALA A 35 9.29 0.87 -5.84
C ALA A 35 9.04 -0.24 -6.89
N GLY A 36 7.90 -0.16 -7.60
CA GLY A 36 7.54 -1.10 -8.66
C GLY A 36 7.19 -2.49 -8.13
N ILE A 37 7.03 -3.45 -9.06
CA ILE A 37 6.66 -4.83 -8.70
C ILE A 37 7.91 -5.72 -8.71
N PRO A 38 8.21 -6.41 -7.60
CA PRO A 38 9.31 -7.37 -7.56
C PRO A 38 8.98 -8.58 -8.45
N GLN A 39 9.95 -8.98 -9.26
CA GLN A 39 9.88 -10.12 -10.14
C GLN A 39 11.11 -10.99 -9.97
N GLU A 40 10.88 -12.29 -9.89
CA GLU A 40 11.94 -13.28 -9.92
C GLU A 40 12.45 -13.42 -11.37
N LYS A 41 13.77 -13.40 -11.51
CA LYS A 41 14.49 -13.60 -12.77
C LYS A 41 15.61 -14.61 -12.58
N VAL A 42 16.06 -15.19 -13.68
CA VAL A 42 17.17 -16.14 -13.68
C VAL A 42 18.41 -15.48 -14.29
N LEU A 43 19.51 -15.47 -13.56
CA LEU A 43 20.81 -15.06 -14.08
C LEU A 43 21.46 -16.19 -14.88
N ARG A 44 21.83 -15.92 -16.13
CA ARG A 44 22.60 -16.84 -16.97
C ARG A 44 23.87 -16.19 -17.47
N ARG A 45 24.96 -16.94 -17.48
CA ARG A 45 26.18 -16.53 -18.19
C ARG A 45 25.94 -16.64 -19.70
N ARG A 46 26.20 -15.58 -20.47
CA ARG A 46 26.09 -15.61 -21.94
C ARG A 46 26.98 -16.73 -22.50
N ARG A 47 26.38 -17.72 -23.19
CA ARG A 47 27.15 -18.77 -23.89
C ARG A 47 27.92 -18.13 -25.04
N GLY A 48 29.25 -18.29 -25.03
CA GLY A 48 30.19 -17.65 -25.96
C GLY A 48 31.29 -16.81 -25.29
N ALA A 49 31.18 -16.50 -23.99
CA ALA A 49 32.17 -15.73 -23.23
C ALA A 49 33.30 -16.58 -22.61
N VAL A 50 33.59 -17.76 -23.20
CA VAL A 50 34.73 -18.59 -22.77
C VAL A 50 35.43 -19.12 -24.01
N GLN A 51 36.32 -18.29 -24.56
CA GLN A 51 37.67 -18.67 -24.96
C GLN A 51 38.39 -17.41 -25.42
N GLN A 52 39.60 -17.20 -24.89
CA GLN A 52 40.54 -16.10 -25.16
C GLN A 52 40.36 -14.87 -24.28
N SER A 53 40.97 -14.89 -23.09
CA SER A 53 41.91 -13.88 -22.55
C SER A 53 41.98 -14.03 -21.03
N GLU A 54 43.19 -14.03 -20.45
CA GLU A 54 43.41 -14.08 -18.99
C GLU A 54 42.90 -12.82 -18.26
N ASP A 55 42.43 -11.81 -19.01
CA ASP A 55 41.76 -10.59 -18.50
C ASP A 55 40.21 -10.58 -18.68
N ALA A 56 39.59 -11.71 -19.06
CA ALA A 56 38.16 -11.79 -19.38
C ALA A 56 37.23 -12.05 -18.17
N ASP A 57 37.45 -11.35 -17.06
CA ASP A 57 36.68 -11.59 -15.81
C ASP A 57 35.30 -10.89 -15.78
N VAL A 58 34.94 -10.15 -16.84
CA VAL A 58 33.58 -9.64 -17.02
C VAL A 58 32.74 -10.69 -17.74
N ALA A 59 32.41 -11.77 -17.04
CA ALA A 59 31.37 -12.68 -17.49
C ALA A 59 30.07 -11.88 -17.67
N LEU A 60 29.65 -11.65 -18.92
CA LEU A 60 28.38 -10.99 -19.22
C LEU A 60 27.23 -11.91 -18.79
N TYR A 61 26.70 -11.67 -17.59
CA TYR A 61 25.47 -12.28 -17.12
C TYR A 61 24.27 -11.59 -17.78
N GLN A 62 23.31 -12.38 -18.22
CA GLN A 62 22.04 -11.95 -18.79
C GLN A 62 20.91 -12.38 -17.84
N VAL A 63 19.97 -11.47 -17.63
CA VAL A 63 18.76 -11.67 -16.83
C VAL A 63 17.68 -12.23 -17.76
N PHE A 64 17.09 -13.34 -17.39
CA PHE A 64 16.02 -13.99 -18.16
C PHE A 64 14.74 -14.12 -17.35
N ASP A 65 13.62 -14.05 -18.05
CA ASP A 65 12.30 -14.31 -17.47
C ASP A 65 12.11 -15.80 -17.19
N PRO A 66 11.52 -16.17 -16.03
CA PRO A 66 11.22 -17.55 -15.69
C PRO A 66 10.35 -18.25 -16.74
N GLU A 67 9.40 -17.52 -17.33
CA GLU A 67 8.46 -18.04 -18.34
C GLU A 67 9.12 -18.35 -19.69
N ALA A 68 10.24 -17.69 -19.98
CA ALA A 68 11.05 -17.95 -21.18
C ALA A 68 11.97 -19.17 -21.00
N ILE A 69 11.93 -19.82 -19.84
CA ILE A 69 12.80 -20.92 -19.44
C ILE A 69 11.95 -22.17 -19.15
N SER A 70 12.47 -23.35 -19.50
CA SER A 70 11.78 -24.60 -19.18
C SER A 70 11.66 -24.82 -17.67
N SER A 71 10.57 -25.44 -17.21
CA SER A 71 10.30 -25.69 -15.78
C SER A 71 11.45 -26.42 -15.05
N LYS A 72 12.12 -27.36 -15.74
CA LYS A 72 13.28 -28.10 -15.21
C LYS A 72 14.51 -27.20 -15.00
N GLU A 73 14.72 -26.24 -15.90
CA GLU A 73 15.82 -25.27 -15.79
C GLU A 73 15.54 -24.21 -14.72
N TYR A 74 14.29 -23.82 -14.54
CA TYR A 74 13.86 -22.95 -13.45
C TYR A 74 14.13 -23.60 -12.07
N GLU A 75 13.71 -24.85 -11.88
CA GLU A 75 13.98 -25.59 -10.63
C GLU A 75 15.48 -25.75 -10.34
N THR A 76 16.28 -25.95 -11.39
CA THR A 76 17.73 -26.06 -11.27
C THR A 76 18.33 -24.73 -10.83
N SER A 77 17.88 -23.62 -11.42
CA SER A 77 18.34 -22.27 -11.08
C SER A 77 17.96 -21.88 -9.64
N ARG A 78 16.75 -22.24 -9.21
CA ARG A 78 16.29 -22.10 -7.81
C ARG A 78 17.17 -22.88 -6.83
N LYS A 79 17.54 -24.12 -7.15
CA LYS A 79 18.41 -24.95 -6.31
C LYS A 79 19.88 -24.50 -6.31
N GLN A 80 20.33 -23.87 -7.40
CA GLN A 80 21.72 -23.40 -7.57
C GLN A 80 21.95 -21.94 -7.14
N GLY A 81 20.91 -21.25 -6.66
CA GLY A 81 21.06 -19.87 -6.16
C GLY A 81 21.29 -18.82 -7.25
N THR A 82 20.83 -19.07 -8.48
CA THR A 82 20.94 -18.12 -9.61
C THR A 82 19.65 -17.31 -9.86
N LEU A 83 18.71 -17.40 -8.92
CA LEU A 83 17.49 -16.61 -8.91
C LEU A 83 17.78 -15.23 -8.32
N VAL A 84 17.38 -14.18 -9.02
CA VAL A 84 17.55 -12.79 -8.60
C VAL A 84 16.21 -12.08 -8.65
N ILE A 85 15.98 -11.19 -7.69
CA ILE A 85 14.79 -10.35 -7.67
C ILE A 85 15.13 -9.03 -8.37
N THR A 86 14.36 -8.69 -9.39
CA THR A 86 14.42 -7.42 -10.11
C THR A 86 13.09 -6.69 -9.97
N THR A 87 13.06 -5.37 -10.10
CA THR A 87 11.80 -4.62 -10.12
C THR A 87 11.40 -4.29 -11.55
N ARG A 88 10.11 -4.41 -11.85
CA ARG A 88 9.52 -3.88 -13.08
C ARG A 88 8.61 -2.69 -12.77
N PRO A 89 8.42 -1.76 -13.72
CA PRO A 89 7.41 -0.72 -13.56
C PRO A 89 6.01 -1.35 -13.47
N MET A 90 5.14 -0.69 -12.71
CA MET A 90 3.73 -1.04 -12.65
C MET A 90 3.03 -0.67 -13.97
N THR A 91 2.03 -1.47 -14.34
CA THR A 91 1.11 -1.15 -15.44
C THR A 91 0.09 -0.09 -14.98
N ASP A 92 -0.62 0.52 -15.92
CA ASP A 92 -1.65 1.53 -15.58
C ASP A 92 -2.75 0.95 -14.68
N ALA A 93 -3.14 -0.32 -14.90
CA ALA A 93 -4.12 -1.01 -14.07
C ALA A 93 -3.61 -1.17 -12.63
N GLU A 94 -2.38 -1.67 -12.47
CA GLU A 94 -1.76 -1.88 -11.16
C GLU A 94 -1.59 -0.56 -10.38
N ARG A 95 -1.29 0.54 -11.08
CA ARG A 95 -1.20 1.88 -10.45
C ARG A 95 -2.55 2.34 -9.91
N VAL A 96 -3.62 2.11 -10.66
CA VAL A 96 -4.99 2.43 -10.22
C VAL A 96 -5.42 1.52 -9.07
N GLU A 97 -5.08 0.23 -9.12
CA GLU A 97 -5.35 -0.71 -8.02
C GLU A 97 -4.68 -0.26 -6.71
N VAL A 98 -3.41 0.14 -6.75
CA VAL A 98 -2.69 0.66 -5.57
C VAL A 98 -3.38 1.90 -5.00
N LEU A 99 -3.85 2.82 -5.85
CA LEU A 99 -4.61 4.00 -5.41
C LEU A 99 -5.93 3.62 -4.73
N LEU A 100 -6.68 2.68 -5.32
CA LEU A 100 -7.94 2.20 -4.76
C LEU A 100 -7.73 1.45 -3.44
N GLU A 101 -6.68 0.64 -3.35
CA GLU A 101 -6.31 -0.08 -2.13
C GLU A 101 -5.91 0.90 -1.02
N ALA A 102 -5.09 1.91 -1.34
CA ALA A 102 -4.71 2.95 -0.39
C ALA A 102 -5.93 3.70 0.17
N LEU A 103 -6.86 4.09 -0.71
CA LEU A 103 -8.11 4.73 -0.32
C LEU A 103 -8.99 3.83 0.55
N ARG A 104 -9.13 2.56 0.18
CA ARG A 104 -9.87 1.57 0.97
C ARG A 104 -9.27 1.43 2.37
N ARG A 105 -7.94 1.32 2.46
CA ARG A 105 -7.24 1.15 3.74
C ARG A 105 -7.46 2.33 4.67
N VAL A 106 -7.48 3.55 4.13
CA VAL A 106 -7.72 4.77 4.94
C VAL A 106 -9.20 4.95 5.29
N LEU A 107 -10.11 4.77 4.35
CA LEU A 107 -11.54 5.10 4.54
C LEU A 107 -12.35 3.99 5.18
N VAL A 108 -11.94 2.73 5.00
CA VAL A 108 -12.66 1.55 5.48
C VAL A 108 -11.90 0.90 6.63
N GLU A 109 -10.62 0.57 6.45
CA GLU A 109 -9.88 -0.27 7.41
C GLU A 109 -9.39 0.52 8.62
N LEU A 110 -8.81 1.71 8.42
CA LEU A 110 -8.22 2.50 9.50
C LEU A 110 -9.22 2.84 10.63
N PRO A 111 -10.48 3.24 10.35
CA PRO A 111 -11.47 3.44 11.41
C PRO A 111 -11.78 2.17 12.20
N ASP A 112 -11.80 1.01 11.55
CA ASP A 112 -12.06 -0.26 12.23
C ASP A 112 -10.85 -0.68 13.10
N ILE A 113 -9.62 -0.46 12.61
CA ILE A 113 -8.38 -0.63 13.37
C ILE A 113 -8.34 0.31 14.58
N GLU A 114 -8.76 1.57 14.42
CA GLU A 114 -8.84 2.54 15.52
C GLU A 114 -9.79 2.04 16.62
N LEU A 115 -10.98 1.57 16.24
CA LEU A 115 -11.96 1.03 17.19
C LEU A 115 -11.43 -0.22 17.92
N GLU A 116 -10.78 -1.13 17.21
CA GLU A 116 -10.16 -2.31 17.80
C GLU A 116 -9.04 -1.93 18.77
N THR A 117 -8.19 -0.98 18.39
CA THR A 117 -7.10 -0.46 19.23
C THR A 117 -7.65 0.18 20.51
N LEU A 118 -8.70 1.00 20.40
CA LEU A 118 -9.36 1.60 21.56
C LEU A 118 -9.96 0.54 22.49
N ARG A 119 -10.52 -0.53 21.93
CA ARG A 119 -11.06 -1.65 22.71
C ARG A 119 -9.96 -2.39 23.47
N ILE A 120 -8.85 -2.73 22.81
CA ILE A 120 -7.69 -3.36 23.45
C ILE A 120 -7.16 -2.50 24.60
N LEU A 121 -7.01 -1.19 24.37
CA LEU A 121 -6.54 -0.25 25.39
C LEU A 121 -7.48 -0.13 26.60
N GLN A 122 -8.77 -0.41 26.43
CA GLN A 122 -9.76 -0.46 27.52
C GLN A 122 -9.75 -1.79 28.27
N GLU A 123 -9.44 -2.89 27.59
CA GLU A 123 -9.48 -4.25 28.15
C GLU A 123 -8.23 -4.63 28.95
N VAL A 124 -7.14 -3.86 28.89
CA VAL A 124 -5.95 -4.08 29.76
C VAL A 124 -6.33 -3.81 31.23
N PRO A 125 -6.37 -4.84 32.11
CA PRO A 125 -6.75 -4.66 33.51
C PRO A 125 -5.67 -3.84 34.21
N ARG A 126 -6.06 -2.68 34.74
CA ARG A 126 -5.17 -1.83 35.53
C ARG A 126 -5.05 -2.40 36.93
N ASN A 127 -3.81 -2.73 37.30
CA ASN A 127 -3.42 -2.74 38.70
C ASN A 127 -3.79 -1.38 39.31
N GLU A 128 -4.34 -1.46 40.51
CA GLU A 128 -5.03 -0.41 41.26
C GLU A 128 -4.27 0.92 41.26
N GLU A 129 -5.03 2.02 41.18
CA GLU A 129 -4.65 3.46 41.33
C GLU A 129 -4.77 4.31 40.05
N GLY A 130 -5.89 5.03 39.97
CA GLY A 130 -6.05 6.18 39.10
C GLY A 130 -6.80 5.88 37.80
N ALA A 131 -8.14 6.02 37.84
CA ALA A 131 -8.96 6.12 36.65
C ALA A 131 -8.48 7.29 35.78
N ARG A 132 -7.78 7.01 34.69
CA ARG A 132 -7.48 8.04 33.68
C ARG A 132 -8.69 8.13 32.78
N ARG A 133 -9.32 9.31 32.74
CA ARG A 133 -10.29 9.65 31.70
C ARG A 133 -9.56 9.60 30.35
N VAL A 134 -10.15 8.89 29.39
CA VAL A 134 -9.69 8.90 28.00
C VAL A 134 -9.77 10.34 27.52
N ALA A 135 -8.64 10.89 27.07
CA ALA A 135 -8.63 12.21 26.46
C ALA A 135 -9.17 12.07 25.04
N GLU A 136 -10.44 12.42 24.86
CA GLU A 136 -11.18 12.28 23.59
C GLU A 136 -10.79 13.35 22.55
N THR A 137 -10.07 14.40 22.96
CA THR A 137 -9.57 15.45 22.06
C THR A 137 -8.37 16.15 22.68
N VAL A 138 -7.26 16.29 21.95
CA VAL A 138 -6.12 17.12 22.32
C VAL A 138 -6.18 18.38 21.47
N THR A 139 -6.46 19.53 22.10
CA THR A 139 -6.40 20.84 21.45
C THR A 139 -5.31 21.66 22.10
N PHE A 140 -4.38 22.18 21.30
CA PHE A 140 -3.35 23.09 21.78
C PHE A 140 -3.95 24.51 21.81
N ARG A 141 -4.06 25.09 23.01
CA ARG A 141 -4.52 26.48 23.19
C ARG A 141 -3.38 27.35 23.73
N PRO A 142 -3.26 28.61 23.28
CA PRO A 142 -2.40 29.60 23.93
C PRO A 142 -2.85 29.85 25.37
N GLU A 143 -1.92 30.28 26.23
CA GLU A 143 -1.99 30.22 27.71
C GLU A 143 -3.08 31.13 28.35
N ASP A 144 -3.73 32.01 27.58
CA ASP A 144 -4.49 33.15 28.12
C ASP A 144 -6.04 33.03 28.14
N GLU A 145 -6.65 31.90 27.81
CA GLU A 145 -8.13 31.80 27.80
C GLU A 145 -8.76 31.11 29.03
N VAL A 146 -9.63 31.85 29.71
CA VAL A 146 -10.47 31.39 30.84
C VAL A 146 -11.51 30.35 30.37
N ARG A 147 -11.56 29.21 31.07
CA ARG A 147 -12.41 28.04 30.75
C ARG A 147 -13.92 28.31 30.90
N PRO A 148 -14.75 28.12 29.85
CA PRO A 148 -16.15 27.76 30.03
C PRO A 148 -16.29 26.24 30.23
N ARG A 149 -17.06 25.85 31.26
CA ARG A 149 -17.33 24.46 31.65
C ARG A 149 -18.49 23.90 30.83
N ASN A 150 -18.28 23.64 29.54
CA ASN A 150 -19.26 22.94 28.71
C ASN A 150 -18.78 21.51 28.43
N ARG A 151 -19.52 20.54 28.98
CA ARG A 151 -19.42 19.12 28.62
C ARG A 151 -19.97 18.97 27.21
N THR A 152 -19.10 18.83 26.21
CA THR A 152 -19.50 18.36 24.89
C THR A 152 -19.74 16.86 24.97
N ALA A 153 -20.99 16.46 24.78
CA ALA A 153 -21.35 15.07 24.54
C ALA A 153 -20.71 14.62 23.22
N ILE A 154 -20.05 13.47 23.25
CA ILE A 154 -19.52 12.78 22.07
C ILE A 154 -20.72 12.37 21.22
N ALA A 155 -20.97 13.09 20.14
CA ALA A 155 -21.80 12.59 19.05
C ALA A 155 -20.91 11.64 18.22
N LEU A 156 -20.70 10.42 18.72
CA LEU A 156 -20.28 9.31 17.89
C LEU A 156 -21.37 9.15 16.82
N ARG A 157 -21.12 9.68 15.62
CA ARG A 157 -21.99 9.46 14.46
C ARG A 157 -22.03 7.96 14.21
N ARG A 158 -23.10 7.32 14.68
CA ARG A 158 -23.35 5.88 14.57
C ARG A 158 -23.66 5.42 13.13
N ASP A 159 -23.74 6.33 12.17
CA ASP A 159 -24.09 6.04 10.77
C ASP A 159 -22.89 5.63 9.88
N HIS A 160 -21.66 5.64 10.40
CA HIS A 160 -20.49 5.35 9.57
C HIS A 160 -20.34 3.87 9.20
N ALA A 161 -20.89 2.92 9.96
CA ALA A 161 -20.71 1.49 9.66
C ALA A 161 -21.44 1.05 8.38
N ALA A 162 -22.69 1.50 8.19
CA ALA A 162 -23.45 1.22 6.96
C ALA A 162 -22.81 1.90 5.75
N GLN A 163 -22.34 3.14 5.92
CA GLN A 163 -21.62 3.86 4.88
C GLN A 163 -20.28 3.19 4.52
N ARG A 164 -19.54 2.65 5.49
CA ARG A 164 -18.30 1.90 5.24
C ARG A 164 -18.54 0.60 4.50
N HIS A 165 -19.61 -0.13 4.82
CA HIS A 165 -19.97 -1.34 4.07
C HIS A 165 -20.26 -1.01 2.60
N GLN A 166 -21.00 0.08 2.34
CA GLN A 166 -21.25 0.56 0.98
C GLN A 166 -19.94 0.96 0.27
N LEU A 167 -19.05 1.69 0.95
CA LEU A 167 -17.74 2.05 0.39
C LEU A 167 -16.89 0.81 0.09
N SER A 168 -16.90 -0.19 0.96
CA SER A 168 -16.18 -1.44 0.74
C SER A 168 -16.68 -2.19 -0.49
N GLU A 169 -17.99 -2.21 -0.72
CA GLU A 169 -18.59 -2.80 -1.92
C GLU A 169 -18.21 -2.02 -3.18
N LEU A 170 -18.24 -0.68 -3.11
CA LEU A 170 -17.83 0.18 -4.22
C LEU A 170 -16.35 0.00 -4.58
N PHE A 171 -15.46 -0.07 -3.59
CA PHE A 171 -14.03 -0.35 -3.85
C PHE A 171 -13.82 -1.74 -4.45
N ALA A 172 -14.59 -2.74 -4.01
CA ALA A 172 -14.50 -4.09 -4.58
C ALA A 172 -14.99 -4.13 -6.05
N GLN A 173 -16.06 -3.41 -6.36
CA GLN A 173 -16.57 -3.27 -7.73
C GLN A 173 -15.56 -2.54 -8.63
N ALA A 174 -15.04 -1.40 -8.16
CA ALA A 174 -14.04 -0.63 -8.90
C ALA A 174 -12.77 -1.45 -9.16
N ALA A 175 -12.29 -2.22 -8.18
CA ALA A 175 -11.14 -3.10 -8.36
C ALA A 175 -11.42 -4.20 -9.41
N GLN A 176 -12.64 -4.75 -9.43
CA GLN A 176 -13.01 -5.74 -10.44
C GLN A 176 -13.06 -5.13 -11.85
N GLU A 177 -13.61 -3.93 -12.02
CA GLU A 177 -13.64 -3.24 -13.31
C GLU A 177 -12.26 -2.89 -13.85
N VAL A 178 -11.30 -2.61 -12.96
CA VAL A 178 -9.89 -2.36 -13.35
C VAL A 178 -9.18 -3.63 -13.79
N ALA A 179 -9.52 -4.77 -13.19
CA ALA A 179 -8.93 -6.08 -13.49
C ALA A 179 -9.50 -6.76 -14.76
N GLU A 180 -10.72 -6.40 -15.16
CA GLU A 180 -11.38 -6.85 -16.41
C GLU A 180 -10.90 -6.06 -17.64
#